data_AF-A0A327X771-F1
#
_entry.id   AF-A0A327X771-F1
#
_cell.length_a   1.000
_cell.length_b   1.000
_cell.length_c   1.000
_cell.angle_alpha   90.00
_cell.angle_beta   90.00
_cell.angle_gamma   90.00
#
_symmetry.space_group_name_H-M   'P 1'
#
loop_
_entity.id
_entity.type
_entity.pdbx_description
1 polymer ?
#
loop_
_entity_poly.entity_id
_entity_poly.type
_entity_poly.pdbx_seq_one_letter_code
_entity_poly.pdbx_strand_id
1 'polypeptide(L)'
;MNASEKPIRGTIVAGDRIQRSPGEVIAGNPEARRALHNALMRHQDGFDSLPNRYPTALHRLKDVIKSGVLGNIRLVQVSCYWKRDEGYYTSGSWHGRRELTEDALYTHFFHYINLLHNLFGGIRPTEARLMNLDHPTDRDDNGFVLFSLSGGGTGCLSFATATWGSTFENSLTLLAENGSMKVSGDYLDRVDYCYIRNHNRPEWAPAN
;
A
#
# COMPACT_ATOMS: atom_id res chain seq x y z
N MET A 1 47.56 -17.06 7.51
CA MET A 1 46.91 -17.29 8.81
C MET A 1 45.45 -16.90 8.69
N ASN A 2 44.56 -17.86 8.95
CA ASN A 2 43.11 -17.79 8.92
C ASN A 2 42.54 -17.10 10.17
N ALA A 3 41.33 -16.54 10.04
CA ALA A 3 40.16 -16.67 10.95
C ALA A 3 39.04 -15.75 10.41
N SER A 4 37.98 -16.25 9.74
CA SER A 4 36.77 -16.98 10.21
C SER A 4 35.59 -16.06 10.65
N GLU A 5 34.39 -16.46 10.24
CA GLU A 5 33.11 -15.73 10.09
C GLU A 5 32.26 -15.38 11.35
N LYS A 6 31.37 -14.36 11.18
CA LYS A 6 29.94 -14.19 11.64
C LYS A 6 29.59 -14.02 13.16
N PRO A 7 28.34 -13.62 13.52
CA PRO A 7 27.50 -12.47 13.12
C PRO A 7 26.94 -11.66 14.35
N ILE A 8 26.51 -10.41 14.19
CA ILE A 8 25.97 -9.61 15.31
C ILE A 8 24.45 -9.85 15.49
N ARG A 9 24.08 -10.55 16.57
CA ARG A 9 22.74 -10.53 17.18
C ARG A 9 22.62 -9.29 18.06
N GLY A 10 21.61 -8.45 17.84
CA GLY A 10 21.30 -7.31 18.71
C GLY A 10 19.99 -7.53 19.46
N THR A 11 20.08 -7.83 20.75
CA THR A 11 19.00 -7.66 21.74
C THR A 11 19.12 -6.24 22.30
N ILE A 12 18.02 -5.51 22.46
CA ILE A 12 18.00 -4.22 23.18
C ILE A 12 17.10 -4.37 24.41
N VAL A 13 17.68 -4.12 25.59
CA VAL A 13 16.97 -3.88 26.86
C VAL A 13 17.48 -2.57 27.45
N ALA A 14 16.56 -1.66 27.79
CA ALA A 14 16.63 -0.59 28.81
C ALA A 14 15.23 0.06 28.81
N GLY A 15 14.52 0.37 29.91
CA GLY A 15 14.93 0.91 31.21
C GLY A 15 14.11 2.19 31.44
N ASP A 16 13.32 2.24 32.50
CA ASP A 16 12.19 3.16 32.74
C ASP A 16 12.47 4.69 32.70
N ARG A 17 11.66 5.40 31.89
CA ARG A 17 10.93 6.65 32.19
C ARG A 17 10.09 6.99 30.96
N ILE A 18 8.76 7.07 31.10
CA ILE A 18 7.82 7.30 29.99
C ILE A 18 7.94 8.75 29.47
N GLN A 19 8.88 8.98 28.56
CA GLN A 19 8.81 10.00 27.53
C GLN A 19 8.49 9.28 26.23
N ARG A 20 7.31 9.51 25.64
CA ARG A 20 6.94 8.91 24.35
C ARG A 20 7.91 9.44 23.28
N SER A 21 8.84 8.60 22.85
CA SER A 21 9.77 8.90 21.76
C SER A 21 9.05 8.82 20.41
N PRO A 22 9.29 9.74 19.45
CA PRO A 22 8.77 9.62 18.09
C PRO A 22 9.32 8.35 17.43
N GLY A 23 8.44 7.50 16.86
CA GLY A 23 8.84 6.38 16.00
C GLY A 23 8.66 4.97 16.57
N GLU A 24 7.65 4.70 17.39
CA GLU A 24 7.38 3.34 17.87
C GLU A 24 7.15 2.36 16.68
N VAL A 25 7.98 1.32 16.63
CA VAL A 25 7.81 0.15 15.75
C VAL A 25 6.91 -0.82 16.50
N ILE A 26 5.60 -0.82 16.23
CA ILE A 26 4.71 -1.78 16.88
C ILE A 26 4.23 -2.78 15.83
N ALA A 27 5.02 -3.86 15.67
CA ALA A 27 4.51 -5.07 15.06
C ALA A 27 3.29 -5.53 15.88
N GLY A 28 2.11 -5.56 15.26
CA GLY A 28 0.90 -6.06 15.88
C GLY A 28 0.09 -5.07 16.73
N ASN A 29 0.17 -3.75 16.48
CA ASN A 29 -0.73 -2.79 17.14
C ASN A 29 -2.22 -3.18 16.90
N PRO A 30 -3.02 -3.45 17.95
CA PRO A 30 -4.46 -3.73 17.83
C PRO A 30 -5.23 -2.66 17.04
N GLU A 31 -4.78 -1.40 17.06
CA GLU A 31 -5.35 -0.30 16.29
C GLU A 31 -5.07 -0.46 14.80
N ALA A 32 -3.84 -0.80 14.41
CA ALA A 32 -3.52 -1.10 13.01
C ALA A 32 -4.31 -2.31 12.52
N ARG A 33 -4.47 -3.34 13.38
CA ARG A 33 -5.30 -4.51 13.08
C ARG A 33 -6.78 -4.14 12.99
N ARG A 34 -7.26 -3.19 13.78
CA ARG A 34 -8.64 -2.68 13.78
C ARG A 34 -8.92 -1.79 12.58
N ALA A 35 -8.02 -0.87 12.21
CA ALA A 35 -8.14 -0.04 11.02
C ALA A 35 -8.21 -0.91 9.77
N LEU A 36 -7.36 -1.92 9.72
CA LEU A 36 -7.35 -2.92 8.65
C LEU A 36 -8.60 -3.80 8.64
N HIS A 37 -9.04 -4.30 9.81
CA HIS A 37 -10.30 -5.03 9.94
C HIS A 37 -11.48 -4.16 9.50
N ASN A 38 -11.55 -2.89 9.89
CA ASN A 38 -12.60 -1.97 9.49
C ASN A 38 -12.59 -1.69 7.98
N ALA A 39 -11.41 -1.52 7.39
CA ALA A 39 -11.25 -1.40 5.94
C ALA A 39 -11.77 -2.65 5.20
N LEU A 40 -11.49 -3.85 5.74
CA LEU A 40 -11.98 -5.12 5.21
C LEU A 40 -13.49 -5.30 5.41
N MET A 41 -14.07 -4.84 6.52
CA MET A 41 -15.51 -5.00 6.81
C MET A 41 -16.38 -4.09 5.95
N ARG A 42 -15.94 -2.88 5.59
CA ARG A 42 -16.67 -2.00 4.66
C ARG A 42 -16.67 -2.49 3.20
N HIS A 43 -15.94 -3.55 2.89
CA HIS A 43 -15.99 -4.23 1.59
C HIS A 43 -17.39 -4.80 1.28
N GLN A 44 -18.29 -4.94 2.26
CA GLN A 44 -19.65 -5.43 2.03
C GLN A 44 -20.61 -4.37 1.45
N ASP A 45 -20.34 -3.06 1.62
CA ASP A 45 -21.36 -2.01 1.43
C ASP A 45 -20.99 -0.86 0.46
N GLY A 46 -20.25 -1.11 -0.62
CA GLY A 46 -20.17 -0.08 -1.66
C GLY A 46 -19.05 -0.22 -2.67
N PHE A 47 -19.36 -0.87 -3.79
CA PHE A 47 -18.54 -0.81 -5.01
C PHE A 47 -19.21 0.02 -6.13
N ASP A 48 -20.42 0.53 -5.91
CA ASP A 48 -21.24 1.13 -6.98
C ASP A 48 -21.15 2.66 -7.09
N SER A 49 -20.24 3.33 -6.36
CA SER A 49 -20.07 4.79 -6.43
C SER A 49 -18.77 5.26 -7.11
N LEU A 50 -18.07 4.39 -7.83
CA LEU A 50 -17.04 4.80 -8.79
C LEU A 50 -17.66 4.80 -10.20
N PRO A 51 -18.17 5.93 -10.71
CA PRO A 51 -18.79 5.95 -12.03
C PRO A 51 -17.71 5.70 -13.09
N ASN A 52 -17.71 4.51 -13.69
CA ASN A 52 -17.19 4.26 -15.04
C ASN A 52 -15.70 4.62 -15.32
N ARG A 53 -14.80 4.63 -14.31
CA ARG A 53 -13.42 5.14 -14.45
C ARG A 53 -12.32 4.26 -13.82
N TYR A 54 -12.20 2.99 -14.19
CA TYR A 54 -10.85 2.38 -14.10
C TYR A 54 -10.07 2.86 -15.32
N PRO A 55 -8.93 3.52 -15.15
CA PRO A 55 -8.09 3.86 -16.28
C PRO A 55 -7.71 2.62 -17.08
N THR A 56 -7.46 2.81 -18.38
CA THR A 56 -7.19 1.70 -19.31
C THR A 56 -6.06 0.80 -18.81
N ALA A 57 -5.07 1.32 -18.08
CA ALA A 57 -4.00 0.54 -17.49
C ALA A 57 -4.46 -0.44 -16.39
N LEU A 58 -5.33 -0.04 -15.46
CA LEU A 58 -5.86 -0.94 -14.42
C LEU A 58 -6.74 -2.05 -15.01
N HIS A 59 -7.57 -1.71 -16.01
CA HIS A 59 -8.34 -2.73 -16.73
C HIS A 59 -7.41 -3.75 -17.40
N ARG A 60 -6.38 -3.29 -18.11
CA ARG A 60 -5.38 -4.16 -18.75
C ARG A 60 -4.66 -5.04 -17.74
N LEU A 61 -4.23 -4.49 -16.60
CA LEU A 61 -3.60 -5.26 -15.53
C LEU A 61 -4.55 -6.37 -15.04
N LYS A 62 -5.81 -6.03 -14.78
CA LYS A 62 -6.83 -6.99 -14.34
C LYS A 62 -7.06 -8.09 -15.38
N ASP A 63 -7.15 -7.75 -16.66
CA ASP A 63 -7.34 -8.71 -17.74
C ASP A 63 -6.14 -9.68 -17.86
N VAL A 64 -4.92 -9.15 -17.77
CA VAL A 64 -3.70 -9.97 -17.77
C VAL A 64 -3.68 -10.91 -16.56
N ILE A 65 -3.98 -10.43 -15.35
CA ILE A 65 -4.07 -11.28 -14.15
C ILE A 65 -5.12 -12.38 -14.34
N LYS A 66 -6.33 -12.01 -14.80
CA LYS A 66 -7.44 -12.96 -15.01
C LYS A 66 -7.15 -14.00 -16.08
N SER A 67 -6.40 -13.65 -17.12
CA SER A 67 -6.05 -14.58 -18.19
C SER A 67 -5.14 -15.74 -17.74
N GLY A 68 -4.50 -15.62 -16.58
CA GLY A 68 -3.59 -16.64 -16.03
C GLY A 68 -2.22 -16.70 -16.72
N VAL A 69 -1.96 -15.89 -17.75
CA VAL A 69 -0.71 -15.91 -18.54
C VAL A 69 0.54 -15.61 -17.69
N LEU A 70 0.37 -14.90 -16.58
CA LEU A 70 1.44 -14.57 -15.64
C LEU A 70 1.88 -15.77 -14.78
N GLY A 71 1.10 -16.86 -14.74
CA GLY A 71 1.33 -17.96 -13.80
C GLY A 71 1.14 -17.51 -12.35
N ASN A 72 1.93 -18.08 -11.44
CA ASN A 72 1.81 -17.75 -10.01
C ASN A 72 2.33 -16.33 -9.72
N ILE A 73 1.51 -15.51 -9.07
CA ILE A 73 1.91 -14.19 -8.59
C ILE A 73 2.75 -14.37 -7.33
N ARG A 74 3.94 -13.78 -7.31
CA ARG A 74 4.93 -13.96 -6.23
C ARG A 74 5.00 -12.75 -5.32
N LEU A 75 5.04 -11.56 -5.91
CA LEU A 75 5.19 -10.29 -5.18
C LEU A 75 4.28 -9.21 -5.76
N VAL A 76 3.64 -8.46 -4.88
CA VAL A 76 2.90 -7.23 -5.21
C VAL A 76 3.40 -6.09 -4.33
N GLN A 77 3.80 -4.98 -4.93
CA GLN A 77 4.15 -3.75 -4.22
C GLN A 77 3.20 -2.64 -4.64
N VAL A 78 2.55 -2.00 -3.69
CA VAL A 78 1.75 -0.79 -3.90
C VAL A 78 2.39 0.35 -3.13
N SER A 79 2.63 1.47 -3.81
CA SER A 79 3.24 2.67 -3.24
C SER A 79 2.34 3.88 -3.47
N CYS A 80 1.93 4.54 -2.38
CA CYS A 80 1.01 5.66 -2.42
C CYS A 80 1.53 6.82 -1.56
N TYR A 81 2.19 7.78 -2.17
CA TYR A 81 2.92 8.85 -1.49
C TYR A 81 2.35 10.20 -1.89
N TRP A 82 1.51 10.75 -1.02
CA TRP A 82 0.69 11.93 -1.27
C TRP A 82 1.17 13.11 -0.46
N LYS A 83 0.97 14.32 -1.00
CA LYS A 83 1.07 15.53 -0.20
C LYS A 83 -0.30 15.88 0.36
N ARG A 84 -0.39 16.02 1.68
CA ARG A 84 -1.46 16.76 2.33
C ARG A 84 -0.83 17.91 3.10
N ASP A 85 -1.34 19.10 2.88
CA ASP A 85 -0.86 20.29 3.57
C ASP A 85 -1.54 20.40 4.94
N GLU A 86 -0.93 21.14 5.87
CA GLU A 86 -1.51 21.40 7.19
C GLU A 86 -2.95 21.92 7.11
N GLY A 87 -3.24 22.73 6.08
CA GLY A 87 -4.59 23.24 5.79
C GLY A 87 -5.65 22.12 5.67
N TYR A 88 -5.28 20.93 5.20
CA TYR A 88 -6.16 19.77 5.13
C TYR A 88 -6.62 19.31 6.53
N TYR A 89 -5.70 19.34 7.50
CA TYR A 89 -5.92 18.90 8.87
C TYR A 89 -6.32 20.03 9.84
N THR A 90 -6.40 21.28 9.39
CA THR A 90 -6.83 22.42 10.24
C THR A 90 -8.26 22.27 10.75
N SER A 91 -8.49 22.79 11.96
CA SER A 91 -9.67 22.61 12.84
C SER A 91 -11.01 23.19 12.33
N GLY A 92 -11.11 23.57 11.06
CA GLY A 92 -12.35 24.01 10.40
C GLY A 92 -12.92 23.02 9.37
N SER A 93 -12.10 22.08 8.86
CA SER A 93 -12.53 21.07 7.90
C SER A 93 -13.10 19.84 8.63
N TRP A 94 -13.97 19.06 7.98
CA TRP A 94 -14.44 17.79 8.58
C TRP A 94 -13.30 16.79 8.78
N HIS A 95 -12.20 16.93 8.03
CA HIS A 95 -10.97 16.15 8.19
C HIS A 95 -10.10 16.58 9.38
N GLY A 96 -10.29 17.78 9.92
CA GLY A 96 -9.63 18.24 11.15
C GLY A 96 -10.44 17.96 12.43
N ARG A 97 -11.70 17.50 12.31
CA ARG A 97 -12.56 17.22 13.45
C ARG A 97 -12.29 15.82 13.98
N ARG A 98 -11.69 15.73 15.16
CA ARG A 98 -11.30 14.50 15.88
C ARG A 98 -12.34 13.37 15.89
N GLU A 99 -13.62 13.72 15.89
CA GLU A 99 -14.77 12.80 15.95
C GLU A 99 -15.15 12.20 14.58
N LEU A 100 -14.69 12.81 13.47
CA LEU A 100 -15.09 12.48 12.11
C LEU A 100 -13.95 11.98 11.23
N THR A 101 -12.69 12.26 11.59
CA THR A 101 -11.54 11.79 10.83
C THR A 101 -11.04 10.44 11.34
N GLU A 102 -11.02 9.47 10.43
CA GLU A 102 -10.37 8.18 10.65
C GLU A 102 -8.89 8.27 10.24
N ASP A 103 -8.14 7.21 10.55
CA ASP A 103 -6.70 7.03 10.30
C ASP A 103 -6.33 7.19 8.81
N ALA A 104 -5.11 7.61 8.45
CA ALA A 104 -4.78 7.93 7.04
C ALA A 104 -4.93 6.70 6.13
N LEU A 105 -4.53 5.51 6.60
CA LEU A 105 -4.80 4.25 5.90
C LEU A 105 -6.27 4.13 5.49
N TYR A 106 -7.16 4.52 6.39
CA TYR A 106 -8.59 4.37 6.20
C TYR A 106 -9.21 5.48 5.37
N THR A 107 -8.92 6.74 5.71
CA THR A 107 -9.53 7.89 5.03
C THR A 107 -8.99 8.06 3.62
N HIS A 108 -7.71 7.78 3.41
CA HIS A 108 -7.06 8.00 2.14
C HIS A 108 -6.84 6.73 1.35
N PHE A 109 -6.33 5.66 1.96
CA PHE A 109 -5.76 4.54 1.20
C PHE A 109 -6.64 3.28 1.15
N PHE A 110 -7.85 3.28 1.73
CA PHE A 110 -8.75 2.11 1.72
C PHE A 110 -9.09 1.63 0.30
N HIS A 111 -9.15 2.54 -0.67
CA HIS A 111 -9.44 2.21 -2.06
C HIS A 111 -8.33 1.34 -2.69
N TYR A 112 -7.08 1.44 -2.21
CA TYR A 112 -6.00 0.53 -2.63
C TYR A 112 -6.16 -0.87 -2.04
N ILE A 113 -6.64 -0.99 -0.79
CA ILE A 113 -6.99 -2.31 -0.21
C ILE A 113 -8.09 -2.96 -1.05
N ASN A 114 -9.13 -2.20 -1.41
CA ASN A 114 -10.21 -2.70 -2.28
C ASN A 114 -9.70 -3.09 -3.67
N LEU A 115 -8.79 -2.30 -4.26
CA LEU A 115 -8.15 -2.63 -5.52
C LEU A 115 -7.39 -3.96 -5.43
N LEU A 116 -6.61 -4.16 -4.36
CA LEU A 116 -5.89 -5.41 -4.12
C LEU A 116 -6.84 -6.60 -3.99
N HIS A 117 -7.95 -6.45 -3.26
CA HIS A 117 -9.00 -7.48 -3.19
C HIS A 117 -9.58 -7.80 -4.58
N ASN A 118 -9.88 -6.78 -5.38
CA ASN A 118 -10.47 -6.93 -6.70
C ASN A 118 -9.53 -7.59 -7.72
N LEU A 119 -8.25 -7.27 -7.67
CA LEU A 119 -7.24 -7.80 -8.59
C LEU A 119 -6.83 -9.23 -8.23
N PHE A 120 -6.66 -9.54 -6.95
CA PHE A 120 -6.05 -10.80 -6.50
C PHE A 120 -7.02 -11.78 -5.85
N GLY A 121 -8.33 -11.49 -5.88
CA GLY A 121 -9.33 -12.36 -5.27
C GLY A 121 -9.24 -12.39 -3.74
N GLY A 122 -8.77 -11.29 -3.15
CA GLY A 122 -8.59 -11.12 -1.72
C GLY A 122 -7.14 -11.12 -1.26
N ILE A 123 -6.87 -10.31 -0.24
CA ILE A 123 -5.60 -10.31 0.49
C ILE A 123 -5.85 -10.65 1.95
N ARG A 124 -4.88 -11.29 2.58
CA ARG A 124 -4.86 -11.51 4.03
C ARG A 124 -3.67 -10.75 4.61
N PRO A 125 -3.91 -9.65 5.33
CA PRO A 125 -2.83 -8.93 5.96
C PRO A 125 -2.12 -9.76 7.03
N THR A 126 -0.81 -9.60 7.11
CA THR A 126 0.07 -10.34 8.03
C THR A 126 0.68 -9.41 9.06
N GLU A 127 1.02 -8.18 8.67
CA GLU A 127 1.61 -7.17 9.55
C GLU A 127 1.21 -5.77 9.08
N ALA A 128 1.09 -4.83 10.00
CA ALA A 128 0.91 -3.43 9.68
C ALA A 128 1.68 -2.57 10.68
N ARG A 129 2.29 -1.50 10.18
CA ARG A 129 2.94 -0.48 10.98
C ARG A 129 2.43 0.88 10.55
N LEU A 130 1.84 1.60 11.49
CA LEU A 130 1.29 2.93 11.32
C LEU A 130 2.07 3.91 12.20
N MET A 131 2.39 5.08 11.66
CA MET A 131 3.22 6.08 12.31
C MET A 131 2.67 7.46 12.00
N ASN A 132 2.77 8.37 12.97
CA ASN A 132 2.68 9.80 12.71
C ASN A 132 4.09 10.40 12.77
N LEU A 133 4.57 10.97 11.67
CA LEU A 133 5.93 11.50 11.56
C LEU A 133 6.01 12.99 11.21
N ASP A 134 4.96 13.60 10.67
CA ASP A 134 5.03 14.98 10.16
C ASP A 134 3.87 15.86 10.65
N HIS A 135 2.65 15.31 10.75
CA HIS A 135 1.48 16.13 11.06
C HIS A 135 1.25 16.29 12.57
N PRO A 136 0.81 17.48 13.05
CA PRO A 136 0.52 17.73 14.47
C PRO A 136 -0.84 17.12 14.90
N THR A 137 -1.03 15.83 14.65
CA THR A 137 -2.25 15.07 14.96
C THR A 137 -1.91 13.83 15.79
N ASP A 138 -2.91 13.11 16.29
CA ASP A 138 -2.73 11.78 16.89
C ASP A 138 -2.94 10.64 15.87
N ARG A 139 -3.12 10.99 14.59
CA ARG A 139 -3.43 10.07 13.49
C ARG A 139 -2.18 9.71 12.72
N ASP A 140 -2.12 8.50 12.21
CA ASP A 140 -1.06 8.10 11.28
C ASP A 140 -1.11 8.96 10.02
N ASP A 141 0.07 9.29 9.52
CA ASP A 141 0.29 9.93 8.23
C ASP A 141 1.24 9.11 7.34
N ASN A 142 1.82 8.04 7.90
CA ASN A 142 2.74 7.13 7.24
C ASN A 142 2.46 5.69 7.69
N GLY A 143 2.66 4.74 6.78
CA GLY A 143 2.61 3.35 7.17
C GLY A 143 2.92 2.34 6.08
N PHE A 144 2.99 1.09 6.50
CA PHE A 144 3.01 -0.04 5.59
C PHE A 144 2.18 -1.20 6.10
N VAL A 145 1.62 -1.97 5.17
CA VAL A 145 0.83 -3.18 5.42
C VAL A 145 1.43 -4.32 4.61
N LEU A 146 1.94 -5.34 5.28
CA LEU A 146 2.33 -6.60 4.66
C LEU A 146 1.11 -7.52 4.58
N PHE A 147 0.99 -8.25 3.47
CA PHE A 147 -0.12 -9.18 3.25
C PHE A 147 0.30 -10.40 2.44
N SER A 148 -0.43 -11.49 2.63
CA SER A 148 -0.41 -12.68 1.79
C SER A 148 -1.55 -12.65 0.78
N LEU A 149 -1.29 -13.13 -0.44
CA LEU A 149 -2.28 -13.37 -1.46
C LEU A 149 -2.89 -14.77 -1.29
N SER A 150 -4.16 -14.93 -1.68
CA SER A 150 -4.83 -16.25 -1.70
C SER A 150 -4.08 -17.30 -2.54
N GLY A 151 -3.41 -16.86 -3.62
CA GLY A 151 -2.58 -17.70 -4.49
C GLY A 151 -1.16 -17.98 -4.01
N GLY A 152 -0.81 -17.65 -2.76
CA GLY A 152 0.50 -17.97 -2.16
C GLY A 152 1.60 -16.91 -2.33
N GLY A 153 1.37 -15.88 -3.14
CA GLY A 153 2.25 -14.71 -3.20
C GLY A 153 2.17 -13.83 -1.95
N THR A 154 3.05 -12.83 -1.87
CA THR A 154 3.05 -11.83 -0.81
C THR A 154 3.00 -10.42 -1.39
N GLY A 155 2.71 -9.43 -0.57
CA GLY A 155 2.82 -8.06 -0.99
C GLY A 155 2.89 -7.07 0.16
N CYS A 156 3.15 -5.82 -0.22
CA CYS A 156 3.24 -4.69 0.67
C CYS A 156 2.49 -3.51 0.07
N LEU A 157 1.68 -2.85 0.89
CA LEU A 157 1.15 -1.52 0.64
C LEU A 157 1.95 -0.55 1.50
N SER A 158 2.68 0.37 0.89
CA SER A 158 3.38 1.46 1.57
C SER A 158 2.71 2.79 1.24
N PHE A 159 2.43 3.60 2.24
CA PHE A 159 1.72 4.85 2.04
C PHE A 159 2.21 5.98 2.95
N ALA A 160 2.02 7.21 2.48
CA ALA A 160 2.30 8.43 3.23
C ALA A 160 1.41 9.58 2.74
N THR A 161 0.98 10.47 3.64
CA THR A 161 0.38 11.78 3.32
C THR A 161 1.34 12.95 3.56
N ALA A 162 2.54 12.64 4.06
CA ALA A 162 3.57 13.60 4.44
C ALA A 162 4.70 13.72 3.39
N THR A 163 4.42 13.57 2.09
CA THR A 163 5.48 13.81 1.10
C THR A 163 5.89 15.28 1.08
N TRP A 164 7.14 15.56 0.72
CA TRP A 164 7.60 16.94 0.55
C TRP A 164 7.21 17.48 -0.83
N GLY A 165 6.75 18.74 -0.88
CA GLY A 165 6.49 19.48 -2.13
C GLY A 165 5.17 19.11 -2.83
N SER A 166 5.03 17.88 -3.32
CA SER A 166 3.86 17.44 -4.07
C SER A 166 3.55 15.96 -3.85
N THR A 167 2.37 15.51 -4.29
CA THR A 167 2.09 14.08 -4.47
C THR A 167 3.18 13.50 -5.36
N PHE A 168 3.79 12.42 -4.90
CA PHE A 168 4.99 11.85 -5.50
C PHE A 168 4.67 10.60 -6.32
N GLU A 169 3.89 9.66 -5.77
CA GLU A 169 3.70 8.37 -6.43
C GLU A 169 2.35 7.75 -6.10
N ASN A 170 1.74 7.18 -7.13
CA ASN A 170 0.77 6.11 -7.05
C ASN A 170 1.27 5.03 -8.01
N SER A 171 1.61 3.85 -7.49
CA SER A 171 2.06 2.75 -8.33
C SER A 171 1.70 1.38 -7.77
N LEU A 172 1.55 0.43 -8.68
CA LEU A 172 1.40 -0.99 -8.39
C LEU A 172 2.40 -1.75 -9.27
N THR A 173 3.31 -2.46 -8.62
CA THR A 173 4.26 -3.37 -9.26
C THR A 173 3.87 -4.80 -8.93
N LEU A 174 3.88 -5.67 -9.94
CA LEU A 174 3.57 -7.08 -9.83
C LEU A 174 4.69 -7.91 -10.45
N LEU A 175 5.19 -8.88 -9.69
CA LEU A 175 6.13 -9.90 -10.15
C LEU A 175 5.47 -11.26 -10.08
N ALA A 176 5.47 -11.97 -11.20
CA ALA A 176 4.90 -13.29 -11.34
C ALA A 176 5.89 -14.25 -12.01
N GLU A 177 5.51 -15.52 -12.07
CA GLU A 177 6.32 -16.59 -12.65
C GLU A 177 6.71 -16.34 -14.12
N ASN A 178 5.74 -15.88 -14.92
CA ASN A 178 5.90 -15.70 -16.37
C ASN A 178 5.89 -14.24 -16.80
N GLY A 179 5.92 -13.28 -15.87
CA GLY A 179 5.93 -11.89 -16.27
C GLY A 179 6.06 -10.91 -15.11
N SER A 180 6.21 -9.64 -15.46
CA SER A 180 6.28 -8.54 -14.51
C SER A 180 5.64 -7.30 -15.12
N MET A 181 4.92 -6.55 -14.29
CA MET A 181 4.18 -5.37 -14.71
C MET A 181 4.32 -4.26 -13.67
N LYS A 182 4.35 -3.01 -14.13
CA LYS A 182 4.21 -1.83 -13.29
C LYS A 182 3.18 -0.90 -13.91
N VAL A 183 2.20 -0.51 -13.12
CA VAL A 183 1.25 0.57 -13.45
C VAL A 183 1.45 1.72 -12.48
N SER A 184 1.31 2.95 -12.95
CA SER A 184 1.45 4.16 -12.14
C SER A 184 0.65 5.32 -12.71
N GLY A 185 0.85 6.52 -12.17
CA GLY A 185 0.12 7.73 -12.51
C GLY A 185 -0.92 8.06 -11.45
N ASP A 186 -1.43 9.28 -11.46
CA ASP A 186 -2.26 9.80 -10.36
C ASP A 186 -3.47 8.91 -10.06
N TYR A 187 -3.97 8.18 -11.08
CA TYR A 187 -5.08 7.26 -10.97
C TYR A 187 -4.71 5.80 -11.32
N LEU A 188 -3.42 5.45 -11.34
CA LEU A 188 -2.90 4.18 -11.90
C LEU A 188 -3.29 3.99 -13.38
N ASP A 189 -3.17 5.07 -14.16
CA ASP A 189 -3.63 5.19 -15.54
C ASP A 189 -2.57 4.90 -16.61
N ARG A 190 -1.32 4.76 -16.21
CA ARG A 190 -0.19 4.51 -17.08
C ARG A 190 0.41 3.13 -16.80
N VAL A 191 0.86 2.46 -17.86
CA VAL A 191 1.70 1.26 -17.76
C VAL A 191 3.15 1.72 -17.92
N ASP A 192 3.94 1.58 -16.86
CA ASP A 192 5.37 1.93 -16.85
C ASP A 192 6.27 0.75 -17.22
N TYR A 193 5.77 -0.48 -17.04
CA TYR A 193 6.51 -1.67 -17.41
C TYR A 193 5.54 -2.82 -17.69
N CYS A 194 5.81 -3.59 -18.73
CA CYS A 194 5.10 -4.84 -18.99
C CYS A 194 6.00 -5.77 -19.80
N TYR A 195 6.34 -6.90 -19.20
CA TYR A 195 7.06 -7.98 -19.86
C TYR A 195 6.42 -9.31 -19.47
N ILE A 196 5.89 -10.02 -20.45
CA ILE A 196 5.25 -11.32 -20.27
C ILE A 196 5.93 -12.31 -21.22
N ARG A 197 6.39 -13.43 -20.67
CA ARG A 197 7.10 -14.48 -21.39
C ARG A 197 6.20 -15.02 -22.50
N ASN A 198 6.78 -15.20 -23.69
CA ASN A 198 6.09 -15.79 -24.85
C ASN A 198 4.80 -15.06 -25.23
N HIS A 199 4.69 -13.76 -24.91
CA HIS A 199 3.64 -12.89 -25.39
C HIS A 199 4.26 -11.81 -26.25
N ASN A 200 3.64 -11.54 -27.41
CA ASN A 200 3.96 -10.35 -28.18
C ASN A 200 3.76 -9.15 -27.27
N ARG A 201 4.74 -8.24 -27.28
CA ARG A 201 4.71 -7.01 -26.48
C ARG A 201 3.34 -6.34 -26.70
N PRO A 202 2.53 -6.15 -25.66
CA PRO A 202 1.26 -5.49 -25.83
C PRO A 202 1.49 -4.07 -26.37
N GLU A 203 0.64 -3.59 -27.29
CA GLU A 203 0.79 -2.25 -27.91
C GLU A 203 0.87 -1.12 -26.88
N TRP A 204 0.37 -1.36 -25.68
CA TRP A 204 0.33 -0.42 -24.56
C TRP A 204 1.52 -0.52 -23.60
N ALA A 205 2.45 -1.45 -23.82
CA ALA A 205 3.68 -1.52 -23.04
C ALA A 205 4.61 -0.35 -23.42
N PRO A 206 5.25 0.32 -22.47
CA PRO A 206 6.11 1.47 -22.75
C PRO A 206 7.27 1.10 -23.67
N ALA A 207 7.65 2.03 -24.53
CA ALA A 207 8.83 1.91 -25.37
C ALA A 207 10.07 2.11 -24.49
N ASN A 208 10.92 1.10 -24.46
CA ASN A 208 12.23 1.17 -23.81
C ASN A 208 13.06 2.32 -24.38
#